data_AF-A0A7J8NZU1-F1
#
_entry.id   AF-A0A7J8NZU1-F1
#
_cell.length_a   1.000
_cell.length_b   1.000
_cell.length_c   1.000
_cell.angle_alpha   90.00
_cell.angle_beta   90.00
_cell.angle_gamma   90.00
#
_symmetry.space_group_name_H-M   'P 1'
#
loop_
_entity.id
_entity.type
_entity.pdbx_description
1 polymer ?
#
loop_
_entity_poly.entity_id
_entity_poly.type
_entity_poly.pdbx_seq_one_letter_code
_entity_poly.pdbx_strand_id
1 'polypeptide(L)'
;MLNADEVNSALWRSKLSKTDIWYAGFGSNMWKSRFLCYIEGGQVIGMKKLCSGSVDRNPPKETRWKTFPHRLFFGRDFTQTWGPGGVAFLDPRSNSEDKAYMCLYKITLEQFNDVLLQENVPDHDMNSPLFDLNALDSILNEGSIPVEAVKRGWYHNVVYLGMEDDIPILTMTCPLSAMESFKSGEIPLCAPSKDYADTLVRGLVEGKQLSEEEATTYIQVASTKPL
;
A
#
# COMPACT_ATOMS: atom_id res chain seq x y z
N MET A 1 25.73 20.08 15.98
CA MET A 1 25.33 19.00 16.91
C MET A 1 23.90 18.66 16.55
N LEU A 2 23.62 17.39 16.27
CA LEU A 2 22.23 16.96 16.07
C LEU A 2 21.48 17.11 17.40
N ASN A 3 20.22 17.55 17.35
CA ASN A 3 19.38 17.58 18.55
C ASN A 3 18.91 16.15 18.93
N ALA A 4 18.30 15.99 20.11
CA ALA A 4 17.91 14.66 20.60
C ALA A 4 16.93 13.92 19.66
N ASP A 5 16.03 14.66 19.01
CA ASP A 5 15.04 14.11 18.08
C ASP A 5 15.68 13.66 16.76
N GLU A 6 16.63 14.43 16.23
CA GLU A 6 17.44 14.07 15.06
C GLU A 6 18.31 12.84 15.31
N VAL A 7 18.89 12.72 16.51
CA VAL A 7 19.67 11.53 16.91
C VAL A 7 18.77 10.31 17.00
N ASN A 8 17.57 10.45 17.57
CA ASN A 8 16.61 9.36 17.69
C ASN A 8 16.08 8.92 16.31
N SER A 9 15.77 9.89 15.44
CA SER A 9 15.35 9.64 14.06
C SER A 9 16.42 8.88 13.26
N ALA A 10 17.68 9.30 13.36
CA ALA A 10 18.79 8.62 12.72
C ALA A 10 19.00 7.19 13.26
N LEU A 11 18.76 6.96 14.55
CA LEU A 11 18.98 5.65 15.18
C LEU A 11 17.97 4.61 14.71
N TRP A 12 16.68 4.93 14.70
CA TRP A 12 15.67 3.96 14.28
C TRP A 12 15.78 3.66 12.79
N ARG A 13 16.01 4.68 11.95
CA ARG A 13 16.20 4.48 10.49
C ARG A 13 17.35 3.54 10.21
N SER A 14 18.50 3.76 10.86
CA SER A 14 19.68 2.89 10.75
C SER A 14 19.43 1.45 11.24
N LYS A 15 18.55 1.27 12.22
CA LYS A 15 18.15 -0.06 12.70
C LYS A 15 17.23 -0.76 11.69
N LEU A 16 16.19 -0.06 11.22
CA LEU A 16 15.17 -0.65 10.33
C LEU A 16 15.67 -0.86 8.90
N SER A 17 16.69 -0.13 8.45
CA SER A 17 17.30 -0.32 7.12
C SER A 17 18.01 -1.68 6.96
N LYS A 18 18.28 -2.39 8.06
CA LYS A 18 18.89 -3.73 8.08
C LYS A 18 17.87 -4.86 7.96
N THR A 19 16.57 -4.54 8.00
CA THR A 19 15.48 -5.52 7.95
C THR A 19 14.76 -5.37 6.64
N ASP A 20 14.66 -6.45 5.87
CA ASP A 20 13.89 -6.47 4.63
C ASP A 20 12.47 -6.95 4.89
N ILE A 21 11.53 -6.40 4.12
CA ILE A 21 10.16 -6.87 3.99
C ILE A 21 9.78 -6.94 2.51
N TRP A 22 8.76 -7.73 2.19
CA TRP A 22 8.10 -7.68 0.89
C TRP A 22 6.87 -6.78 0.98
N TYR A 23 6.92 -5.59 0.38
CA TYR A 23 5.73 -4.75 0.27
C TYR A 23 4.87 -5.20 -0.92
N ALA A 24 3.66 -5.67 -0.66
CA ALA A 24 2.71 -6.09 -1.68
C ALA A 24 1.74 -4.97 -2.06
N GLY A 25 1.95 -4.38 -3.24
CA GLY A 25 1.05 -3.37 -3.82
C GLY A 25 -0.05 -4.00 -4.66
N PHE A 26 -1.31 -3.69 -4.35
CA PHE A 26 -2.51 -4.17 -5.08
C PHE A 26 -3.25 -3.07 -5.86
N GLY A 27 -2.93 -1.79 -5.59
CA GLY A 27 -3.54 -0.62 -6.22
C GLY A 27 -2.60 0.01 -7.25
N SER A 28 -2.52 1.34 -7.25
CA SER A 28 -1.65 2.07 -8.18
C SER A 28 -0.16 1.71 -8.06
N ASN A 29 0.28 1.18 -6.92
CA ASN A 29 1.65 0.73 -6.69
C ASN A 29 1.99 -0.57 -7.45
N MET A 30 1.02 -1.24 -8.08
CA MET A 30 1.31 -2.31 -9.04
C MET A 30 2.13 -1.82 -10.23
N TRP A 31 1.99 -0.54 -10.61
CA TRP A 31 2.81 0.05 -11.66
C TRP A 31 4.14 0.54 -11.07
N LYS A 32 5.26 0.00 -11.56
CA LYS A 32 6.58 0.26 -10.98
C LYS A 32 6.93 1.74 -10.95
N SER A 33 6.67 2.48 -12.04
CA SER A 33 6.94 3.93 -12.08
C SER A 33 6.17 4.70 -11.02
N ARG A 34 4.92 4.28 -10.72
CA ARG A 34 4.14 4.90 -9.64
C ARG A 34 4.69 4.55 -8.27
N PHE A 35 5.09 3.30 -8.04
CA PHE A 35 5.68 2.90 -6.77
C PHE A 35 7.02 3.61 -6.50
N LEU A 36 7.86 3.76 -7.53
CA LEU A 36 9.14 4.47 -7.41
C LEU A 36 8.97 5.94 -7.01
N CYS A 37 7.82 6.60 -7.28
CA CYS A 37 7.57 7.93 -6.73
C CYS A 37 7.60 7.96 -5.19
N TYR A 38 7.18 6.89 -4.50
CA TYR A 38 7.29 6.83 -3.04
C TYR A 38 8.73 6.68 -2.56
N ILE A 39 9.60 6.07 -3.35
CA ILE A 39 11.00 5.81 -3.02
C ILE A 39 11.88 7.00 -3.42
N GLU A 40 11.85 7.38 -4.70
CA GLU A 40 12.73 8.40 -5.29
C GLU A 40 12.17 9.82 -5.15
N GLY A 41 10.87 9.94 -4.88
CA GLY A 41 10.11 11.17 -5.01
C GLY A 41 9.56 11.37 -6.42
N GLY A 42 8.74 12.40 -6.61
CA GLY A 42 8.20 12.74 -7.93
C GLY A 42 6.73 12.38 -8.09
N GLN A 43 6.30 12.32 -9.35
CA GLN A 43 4.89 12.21 -9.72
C GLN A 43 4.78 11.58 -11.11
N VAL A 44 3.83 10.66 -11.29
CA VAL A 44 3.47 10.14 -12.61
C VAL A 44 2.25 10.88 -13.17
N ILE A 45 2.02 10.72 -14.47
CA ILE A 45 0.83 11.26 -15.13
C ILE A 45 -0.46 10.77 -14.44
N GLY A 46 -1.43 11.67 -14.29
CA GLY A 46 -2.71 11.40 -13.62
C GLY A 46 -2.73 11.74 -12.13
N MET A 47 -1.58 11.67 -11.44
CA MET A 47 -1.49 12.12 -10.04
C MET A 47 -1.71 13.64 -9.95
N LYS A 48 -2.25 14.11 -8.82
CA LYS A 48 -2.44 15.52 -8.47
C LYS A 48 -1.50 16.01 -7.36
N LYS A 49 -0.82 15.07 -6.69
CA LYS A 49 0.07 15.31 -5.56
C LYS A 49 1.45 14.73 -5.84
N LEU A 50 2.49 15.48 -5.47
CA LEU A 50 3.87 15.06 -5.52
C LEU A 50 4.19 14.13 -4.33
N CYS A 51 4.91 13.04 -4.58
CA CYS A 51 5.51 12.23 -3.52
C CYS A 51 6.85 12.84 -3.09
N SER A 52 7.09 12.90 -1.78
CA SER A 52 8.34 13.41 -1.20
C SER A 52 9.52 12.48 -1.46
N GLY A 53 9.24 11.19 -1.65
CA GLY A 53 10.25 10.14 -1.66
C GLY A 53 10.62 9.69 -0.26
N SER A 54 11.32 8.56 -0.19
CA SER A 54 11.92 8.02 1.01
C SER A 54 13.24 8.72 1.34
N VAL A 55 13.70 8.57 2.58
CA VAL A 55 15.05 8.96 2.98
C VAL A 55 16.07 8.07 2.27
N ASP A 56 15.89 6.74 2.31
CA ASP A 56 16.59 5.81 1.44
C ASP A 56 15.90 5.72 0.07
N ARG A 57 16.50 6.34 -0.94
CA ARG A 57 16.00 6.39 -2.31
C ARG A 57 16.50 5.24 -3.20
N ASN A 58 17.16 4.23 -2.64
CA ASN A 58 17.58 3.08 -3.43
C ASN A 58 16.34 2.32 -3.94
N PRO A 59 16.34 1.88 -5.21
CA PRO A 59 15.21 1.14 -5.76
C PRO A 59 15.01 -0.20 -5.03
N PRO A 60 13.83 -0.82 -5.14
CA PRO A 60 13.58 -2.13 -4.56
C PRO A 60 14.65 -3.15 -4.97
N LYS A 61 15.13 -3.92 -4.00
CA LYS A 61 16.17 -4.93 -4.18
C LYS A 61 15.73 -6.02 -5.15
N GLU A 62 14.43 -6.29 -5.18
CA GLU A 62 13.82 -7.29 -6.04
C GLU A 62 12.33 -6.95 -6.27
N THR A 63 11.75 -7.49 -7.34
CA THR A 63 10.32 -7.38 -7.66
C THR A 63 9.77 -8.74 -8.07
N ARG A 64 8.61 -9.12 -7.53
CA ARG A 64 7.90 -10.37 -7.85
C ARG A 64 6.40 -10.10 -8.03
N TRP A 65 5.71 -11.00 -8.69
CA TRP A 65 4.25 -10.98 -8.76
C TRP A 65 3.66 -12.22 -8.12
N LYS A 66 2.63 -12.02 -7.30
CA LYS A 66 1.89 -13.10 -6.65
C LYS A 66 0.40 -12.77 -6.63
N THR A 67 -0.40 -13.78 -6.37
CA THR A 67 -1.83 -13.64 -6.15
C THR A 67 -2.17 -14.01 -4.72
N PHE A 68 -3.10 -13.27 -4.11
CA PHE A 68 -3.53 -13.51 -2.75
C PHE A 68 -5.06 -13.67 -2.69
N PRO A 69 -5.57 -14.54 -1.79
CA PRO A 69 -7.00 -14.80 -1.61
C PRO A 69 -7.68 -13.65 -0.86
N HIS A 70 -7.72 -12.46 -1.45
CA HIS A 70 -8.30 -11.26 -0.87
C HIS A 70 -9.13 -10.50 -1.89
N ARG A 71 -10.14 -9.77 -1.39
CA ARG A 71 -11.09 -9.01 -2.19
C ARG A 71 -10.54 -7.60 -2.48
N LEU A 72 -10.25 -7.32 -3.75
CA LEU A 72 -10.05 -5.95 -4.23
C LEU A 72 -11.43 -5.27 -4.42
N PHE A 73 -11.55 -4.03 -3.96
CA PHE A 73 -12.73 -3.18 -4.17
C PHE A 73 -12.34 -1.71 -4.24
N PHE A 74 -13.29 -0.83 -4.58
CA PHE A 74 -13.04 0.61 -4.71
C PHE A 74 -14.01 1.41 -3.85
N GLY A 75 -13.45 2.38 -3.14
CA GLY A 75 -14.19 3.26 -2.26
C GLY A 75 -13.58 4.66 -2.25
N ARG A 76 -14.23 5.56 -1.50
CA ARG A 76 -13.96 7.02 -1.51
C ARG A 76 -14.41 7.67 -2.81
N ASP A 77 -14.94 8.88 -2.73
CA ASP A 77 -15.31 9.67 -3.91
C ASP A 77 -14.20 10.65 -4.33
N PHE A 78 -13.22 10.88 -3.45
CA PHE A 78 -12.12 11.79 -3.68
C PHE A 78 -10.86 11.45 -2.87
N THR A 79 -9.69 11.62 -3.51
CA THR A 79 -8.39 11.65 -2.84
C THR A 79 -7.53 12.82 -3.32
N GLN A 80 -6.64 13.32 -2.47
CA GLN A 80 -5.70 14.37 -2.87
C GLN A 80 -4.74 13.92 -3.99
N THR A 81 -4.44 12.62 -4.07
CA THR A 81 -3.47 12.08 -5.03
C THR A 81 -4.10 11.83 -6.39
N TRP A 82 -5.36 11.39 -6.46
CA TRP A 82 -5.99 10.96 -7.72
C TRP A 82 -7.21 11.80 -8.12
N GLY A 83 -7.61 12.77 -7.29
CA GLY A 83 -8.78 13.59 -7.54
C GLY A 83 -10.09 12.82 -7.33
N PRO A 84 -11.16 13.16 -8.08
CA PRO A 84 -12.45 12.50 -7.96
C PRO A 84 -12.41 11.05 -8.48
N GLY A 85 -13.17 10.17 -7.84
CA GLY A 85 -13.27 8.74 -8.12
C GLY A 85 -12.68 7.85 -7.01
N GLY A 86 -13.08 6.58 -7.05
CA GLY A 86 -12.63 5.55 -6.11
C GLY A 86 -11.15 5.21 -6.20
N VAL A 87 -10.58 4.86 -5.05
CA VAL A 87 -9.25 4.25 -4.94
C VAL A 87 -9.36 2.82 -4.42
N ALA A 88 -8.34 2.02 -4.75
CA ALA A 88 -8.33 0.60 -4.47
C ALA A 88 -8.16 0.32 -2.98
N PHE A 89 -8.99 -0.55 -2.42
CA PHE A 89 -8.84 -1.15 -1.10
C PHE A 89 -8.83 -2.66 -1.23
N LEU A 90 -8.25 -3.31 -0.24
CA LEU A 90 -8.24 -4.76 -0.08
C LEU A 90 -8.99 -5.13 1.20
N ASP A 91 -9.92 -6.09 1.17
CA ASP A 91 -10.50 -6.64 2.41
C ASP A 91 -9.34 -7.26 3.22
N PRO A 92 -9.11 -6.83 4.47
CA PRO A 92 -8.05 -7.40 5.29
C PRO A 92 -8.22 -8.90 5.54
N ARG A 93 -9.46 -9.42 5.43
CA ARG A 93 -9.73 -10.85 5.59
C ARG A 93 -9.50 -11.58 4.28
N SER A 94 -8.91 -12.76 4.42
CA SER A 94 -8.77 -13.69 3.32
C SER A 94 -10.09 -14.43 3.02
N ASN A 95 -10.34 -14.68 1.74
CA ASN A 95 -11.40 -15.55 1.23
C ASN A 95 -10.89 -16.33 0.00
N SER A 96 -11.04 -17.66 0.02
CA SER A 96 -10.57 -18.55 -1.07
C SER A 96 -11.24 -18.29 -2.42
N GLU A 97 -12.44 -17.70 -2.42
CA GLU A 97 -13.19 -17.36 -3.64
C GLU A 97 -12.74 -16.05 -4.28
N ASP A 98 -11.90 -15.28 -3.59
CA ASP A 98 -11.36 -14.03 -4.09
C ASP A 98 -9.91 -14.19 -4.55
N LYS A 99 -9.49 -13.30 -5.46
CA LYS A 99 -8.15 -13.30 -6.02
C LYS A 99 -7.72 -11.86 -6.30
N ALA A 100 -6.66 -11.43 -5.63
CA ALA A 100 -6.00 -10.15 -5.85
C ALA A 100 -4.61 -10.38 -6.46
N TYR A 101 -4.31 -9.69 -7.56
CA TYR A 101 -2.96 -9.64 -8.13
C TYR A 101 -2.16 -8.56 -7.40
N MET A 102 -0.93 -8.87 -7.01
CA MET A 102 -0.08 -7.92 -6.30
C MET A 102 1.36 -7.95 -6.83
N CYS A 103 1.92 -6.75 -6.95
CA CYS A 103 3.34 -6.55 -7.22
C CYS A 103 4.07 -6.43 -5.88
N LEU A 104 4.98 -7.35 -5.63
CA LEU A 104 5.81 -7.42 -4.43
C LEU A 104 7.13 -6.69 -4.69
N TYR A 105 7.48 -5.75 -3.82
CA TYR A 105 8.76 -5.04 -3.84
C TYR A 105 9.54 -5.37 -2.58
N LYS A 106 10.75 -5.90 -2.73
CA LYS A 106 11.65 -6.14 -1.59
C LYS A 106 12.30 -4.81 -1.22
N ILE A 107 11.86 -4.24 -0.11
CA ILE A 107 12.32 -2.96 0.42
C ILE A 107 12.72 -3.12 1.87
N THR A 108 13.45 -2.14 2.41
CA THR A 108 13.75 -2.15 3.84
C THR A 108 12.52 -1.77 4.67
N LEU A 109 12.49 -2.17 5.93
CA LEU A 109 11.43 -1.76 6.86
C LEU A 109 11.45 -0.23 7.09
N GLU A 110 12.60 0.41 6.92
CA GLU A 110 12.73 1.86 6.93
C GLU A 110 11.98 2.51 5.76
N GLN A 111 12.20 2.03 4.54
CA GLN A 111 11.47 2.50 3.36
C GLN A 111 9.96 2.24 3.48
N PHE A 112 9.57 1.10 4.05
CA PHE A 112 8.16 0.79 4.29
C PHE A 112 7.47 1.83 5.19
N ASN A 113 8.16 2.35 6.21
CA ASN A 113 7.64 3.42 7.06
C ASN A 113 7.42 4.72 6.28
N ASP A 114 8.33 5.08 5.37
CA ASP A 114 8.16 6.26 4.52
C ASP A 114 7.01 6.08 3.51
N VAL A 115 6.80 4.87 2.98
CA VAL A 115 5.64 4.55 2.11
C VAL A 115 4.34 4.66 2.91
N LEU A 116 4.28 4.05 4.10
CA LEU A 116 3.12 4.05 4.99
C LEU A 116 2.73 5.47 5.42
N LEU A 117 3.72 6.31 5.69
CA LEU A 117 3.53 7.73 5.98
C LEU A 117 2.91 8.46 4.78
N GLN A 118 3.56 8.38 3.61
CA GLN A 118 3.11 9.11 2.41
C GLN A 118 1.71 8.71 1.94
N GLU A 119 1.31 7.45 2.16
CA GLU A 119 -0.04 6.95 1.83
C GLU A 119 -1.13 7.55 2.74
N ASN A 120 -0.80 7.92 3.98
CA ASN A 120 -1.80 8.35 4.96
C ASN A 120 -1.72 9.84 5.33
N VAL A 121 -0.54 10.36 5.66
CA VAL A 121 -0.32 11.74 6.11
C VAL A 121 1.11 12.19 5.76
N PRO A 122 1.35 13.10 4.81
CA PRO A 122 2.70 13.53 4.46
C PRO A 122 3.36 14.45 5.51
N ASP A 123 2.58 15.14 6.34
CA ASP A 123 3.06 16.22 7.22
C ASP A 123 3.35 15.74 8.66
N HIS A 124 3.51 14.43 8.88
CA HIS A 124 3.88 13.91 10.20
C HIS A 124 5.40 13.85 10.35
N ASP A 125 5.91 14.47 11.41
CA ASP A 125 7.32 14.40 11.77
C ASP A 125 7.66 13.02 12.37
N MET A 126 8.37 12.18 11.62
CA MET A 126 8.74 10.83 12.05
C MET A 126 9.96 10.82 12.96
N ASN A 127 9.76 11.24 14.21
CA ASN A 127 10.71 11.07 15.31
C ASN A 127 10.81 9.61 15.79
N SER A 128 9.81 8.79 15.46
CA SER A 128 9.77 7.33 15.69
C SER A 128 9.15 6.62 14.48
N PRO A 129 9.44 5.32 14.28
CA PRO A 129 8.79 4.55 13.22
C PRO A 129 7.29 4.41 13.49
N LEU A 130 6.49 4.40 12.41
CA LEU A 130 5.08 4.05 12.42
C LEU A 130 4.86 2.55 12.63
N PHE A 131 5.79 1.74 12.12
CA PHE A 131 5.77 0.28 12.20
C PHE A 131 7.20 -0.22 12.48
N ASP A 132 7.45 -0.63 13.72
CA ASP A 132 8.77 -1.03 14.22
C ASP A 132 8.97 -2.55 14.19
N LEU A 133 10.09 -3.02 14.74
CA LEU A 133 10.39 -4.45 14.80
C LEU A 133 9.46 -5.21 15.74
N ASN A 134 8.98 -4.58 16.82
CA ASN A 134 8.04 -5.24 17.73
C ASN A 134 6.69 -5.46 17.02
N ALA A 135 6.23 -4.47 16.25
CA ALA A 135 5.05 -4.60 15.40
C ALA A 135 5.26 -5.67 14.32
N LEU A 136 6.45 -5.74 13.72
CA LEU A 136 6.80 -6.79 12.74
C LEU A 136 6.77 -8.19 13.36
N ASP A 137 7.22 -8.36 14.60
CA ASP A 137 7.18 -9.65 15.29
C ASP A 137 5.73 -10.01 15.70
N SER A 138 4.97 -9.04 16.21
CA SER A 138 3.57 -9.24 16.62
C SER A 138 2.64 -9.58 15.46
N ILE A 139 2.81 -8.93 14.29
CA ILE A 139 1.88 -9.10 13.15
C ILE A 139 1.87 -10.53 12.60
N LEU A 140 2.94 -11.31 12.81
CA LEU A 140 3.00 -12.71 12.40
C LEU A 140 1.94 -13.56 13.10
N ASN A 141 1.52 -13.17 14.30
CA ASN A 141 0.46 -13.83 15.06
C ASN A 141 -0.89 -13.12 14.92
N GLU A 142 -0.88 -11.79 14.88
CA GLU A 142 -2.10 -10.97 14.86
C GLU A 142 -2.74 -10.88 13.47
N GLY A 143 -1.96 -11.10 12.39
CA GLY A 143 -2.39 -11.03 11.00
C GLY A 143 -2.55 -9.59 10.46
N SER A 144 -2.96 -8.64 11.30
CA SER A 144 -2.99 -7.22 10.94
C SER A 144 -2.85 -6.29 12.14
N ILE A 145 -2.21 -5.14 11.95
CA ILE A 145 -2.00 -4.12 12.98
C ILE A 145 -2.48 -2.75 12.45
N PRO A 146 -3.47 -2.11 13.10
CA PRO A 146 -3.78 -0.71 12.90
C PRO A 146 -2.67 0.21 13.41
N VAL A 147 -2.28 1.17 12.58
CA VAL A 147 -1.22 2.15 12.82
C VAL A 147 -1.85 3.44 13.31
N GLU A 148 -2.01 3.55 14.63
CA GLU A 148 -2.75 4.63 15.28
C GLU A 148 -2.20 6.04 14.97
N ALA A 149 -0.89 6.18 14.77
CA ALA A 149 -0.25 7.45 14.47
C ALA A 149 -0.76 8.08 13.15
N VAL A 150 -1.25 7.27 12.21
CA VAL A 150 -1.77 7.73 10.91
C VAL A 150 -3.25 7.39 10.70
N LYS A 151 -4.02 7.17 11.77
CA LYS A 151 -5.45 6.80 11.74
C LYS A 151 -6.41 7.78 11.05
N ARG A 152 -5.92 8.96 10.65
CA ARG A 152 -6.67 9.91 9.80
C ARG A 152 -6.64 9.53 8.32
N GLY A 153 -5.60 8.81 7.90
CA GLY A 153 -5.51 8.21 6.58
C GLY A 153 -6.39 6.97 6.48
N TRP A 154 -6.49 6.40 5.28
CA TRP A 154 -7.37 5.26 4.99
C TRP A 154 -6.63 3.94 4.80
N TYR A 155 -5.30 3.99 4.71
CA TYR A 155 -4.40 2.84 4.52
C TYR A 155 -3.57 2.62 5.79
N HIS A 156 -4.19 2.79 6.95
CA HIS A 156 -3.51 2.74 8.23
C HIS A 156 -3.60 1.36 8.89
N ASN A 157 -4.01 0.31 8.18
CA ASN A 157 -3.98 -1.07 8.69
C ASN A 157 -2.95 -1.87 7.91
N VAL A 158 -1.85 -2.26 8.56
CA VAL A 158 -0.83 -3.14 7.97
C VAL A 158 -1.32 -4.58 8.08
N VAL A 159 -1.26 -5.34 7.00
CA VAL A 159 -1.74 -6.72 6.92
C VAL A 159 -0.60 -7.64 6.49
N TYR A 160 -0.42 -8.73 7.22
CA TYR A 160 0.53 -9.78 6.91
C TYR A 160 -0.09 -10.82 5.97
N LEU A 161 0.59 -11.11 4.86
CA LEU A 161 0.11 -11.98 3.78
C LEU A 161 0.89 -13.30 3.67
N GLY A 162 1.72 -13.62 4.66
CA GLY A 162 2.59 -14.80 4.66
C GLY A 162 4.07 -14.46 4.46
N MET A 163 4.88 -15.49 4.20
CA MET A 163 6.33 -15.37 3.99
C MET A 163 6.71 -15.63 2.53
N GLU A 164 7.80 -15.02 2.09
CA GLU A 164 8.52 -15.32 0.86
C GLU A 164 10.02 -15.22 1.13
N ASP A 165 10.78 -16.29 0.89
CA ASP A 165 12.23 -16.37 1.21
C ASP A 165 12.55 -15.98 2.66
N ASP A 166 11.77 -16.48 3.62
CA ASP A 166 11.88 -16.15 5.05
C ASP A 166 11.74 -14.65 5.37
N ILE A 167 11.14 -13.87 4.44
CA ILE A 167 10.84 -12.45 4.59
C ILE A 167 9.31 -12.25 4.62
N PRO A 168 8.77 -11.49 5.60
CA PRO A 168 7.34 -11.27 5.70
C PRO A 168 6.82 -10.39 4.55
N ILE A 169 5.66 -10.78 4.02
CA ILE A 169 4.92 -10.04 3.01
C ILE A 169 3.90 -9.17 3.72
N LEU A 170 4.02 -7.85 3.55
CA LEU A 170 3.15 -6.86 4.17
C LEU A 170 2.41 -6.06 3.09
N THR A 171 1.16 -5.73 3.36
CA THR A 171 0.42 -4.70 2.62
C THR A 171 -0.20 -3.70 3.60
N MET A 172 -0.82 -2.65 3.08
CA MET A 172 -1.57 -1.69 3.88
C MET A 172 -2.91 -1.37 3.21
N THR A 173 -3.97 -1.35 3.99
CA THR A 173 -5.36 -1.14 3.51
C THR A 173 -6.21 -0.53 4.62
N CYS A 174 -7.53 -0.48 4.43
CA CYS A 174 -8.46 -0.02 5.43
C CYS A 174 -8.51 -0.98 6.65
N PRO A 175 -8.85 -0.47 7.84
CA PRO A 175 -9.09 -1.32 9.00
C PRO A 175 -10.38 -2.15 8.81
N LEU A 176 -10.50 -3.24 9.58
CA LEU A 176 -11.70 -4.09 9.57
C LEU A 176 -12.98 -3.31 9.85
N SER A 177 -12.96 -2.32 10.74
CA SER A 177 -14.12 -1.48 11.02
C SER A 177 -14.60 -0.70 9.79
N ALA A 178 -13.68 -0.12 9.01
CA ALA A 178 -14.03 0.55 7.76
C ALA A 178 -14.56 -0.44 6.72
N MET A 179 -14.00 -1.66 6.66
CA MET A 179 -14.52 -2.73 5.81
C MET A 179 -15.98 -3.08 6.14
N GLU A 180 -16.34 -3.16 7.42
CA GLU A 180 -17.73 -3.38 7.84
C GLU A 180 -18.64 -2.22 7.45
N SER A 181 -18.19 -0.97 7.55
CA SER A 181 -18.95 0.19 7.06
C SER A 181 -19.13 0.21 5.54
N PHE A 182 -18.17 -0.32 4.76
CA PHE A 182 -18.36 -0.54 3.33
C PHE A 182 -19.39 -1.63 3.03
N LYS A 183 -19.37 -2.75 3.79
CA LYS A 183 -20.34 -3.87 3.64
C LYS A 183 -21.75 -3.47 4.02
N SER A 184 -21.90 -2.66 5.06
CA SER A 184 -23.22 -2.17 5.51
C SER A 184 -23.79 -1.07 4.60
N GLY A 185 -22.96 -0.48 3.72
CA GLY A 185 -23.32 0.64 2.87
C GLY A 185 -23.32 2.00 3.58
N GLU A 186 -22.85 2.07 4.84
CA GLU A 186 -22.61 3.33 5.54
C GLU A 186 -21.59 4.20 4.79
N ILE A 187 -20.52 3.56 4.30
CA ILE A 187 -19.57 4.17 3.37
C ILE A 187 -19.84 3.61 1.98
N PRO A 188 -20.17 4.46 0.99
CA PRO A 188 -20.49 3.98 -0.34
C PRO A 188 -19.23 3.46 -1.05
N LEU A 189 -19.41 2.39 -1.82
CA LEU A 189 -18.47 2.01 -2.86
C LEU A 189 -18.47 3.06 -3.97
N CYS A 190 -17.33 3.27 -4.59
CA CYS A 190 -17.18 4.24 -5.66
C CYS A 190 -16.25 3.68 -6.73
N ALA A 191 -16.69 3.68 -7.98
CA ALA A 191 -15.87 3.25 -9.09
C ALA A 191 -14.66 4.20 -9.27
N PRO A 192 -13.50 3.68 -9.70
CA PRO A 192 -12.33 4.51 -9.94
C PRO A 192 -12.55 5.46 -11.12
N SER A 193 -11.81 6.58 -11.12
CA SER A 193 -11.69 7.39 -12.33
C SER A 193 -10.97 6.63 -13.43
N LYS A 194 -11.16 7.04 -14.68
CA LYS A 194 -10.46 6.43 -15.83
C LYS A 194 -8.94 6.48 -15.64
N ASP A 195 -8.39 7.64 -15.25
CA ASP A 195 -6.95 7.83 -15.07
C ASP A 195 -6.35 6.90 -14.00
N TYR A 196 -7.10 6.66 -12.91
CA TYR A 196 -6.69 5.73 -11.86
C TYR A 196 -6.80 4.28 -12.33
N ALA A 197 -7.91 3.90 -12.96
CA ALA A 197 -8.09 2.56 -13.53
C ALA A 197 -7.01 2.22 -14.57
N ASP A 198 -6.71 3.14 -15.49
CA ASP A 198 -5.64 3.00 -16.48
C ASP A 198 -4.27 2.77 -15.81
N THR A 199 -4.05 3.34 -14.62
CA THR A 199 -2.82 3.12 -13.85
C THR A 199 -2.72 1.70 -13.31
N LEU A 200 -3.83 1.14 -12.82
CA LEU A 200 -3.87 -0.25 -12.36
C LEU A 200 -3.68 -1.22 -13.54
N VAL A 201 -4.33 -0.94 -14.68
CA VAL A 201 -4.17 -1.71 -15.92
C VAL A 201 -2.71 -1.70 -16.39
N ARG A 202 -2.06 -0.52 -16.42
CA ARG A 202 -0.62 -0.41 -16.75
C ARG A 202 0.24 -1.32 -15.87
N GLY A 203 0.00 -1.34 -14.56
CA GLY A 203 0.74 -2.21 -13.64
C GLY A 203 0.55 -3.70 -13.94
N LEU A 204 -0.69 -4.15 -14.12
CA LEU A 204 -1.01 -5.56 -14.42
C LEU A 204 -0.40 -6.04 -15.74
N VAL A 205 -0.41 -5.19 -16.77
CA VAL A 205 0.16 -5.48 -18.10
C VAL A 205 1.69 -5.44 -18.06
N GLU A 206 2.30 -4.43 -17.43
CA GLU A 206 3.76 -4.34 -17.23
C GLU A 206 4.29 -5.56 -16.48
N GLY A 207 3.54 -6.00 -15.47
CA GLY A 207 3.81 -7.21 -14.70
C GLY A 207 3.60 -8.53 -15.45
N LYS A 208 3.09 -8.47 -16.69
CA LYS A 208 2.71 -9.64 -17.51
C LYS A 208 1.74 -10.59 -16.79
N GLN A 209 0.92 -10.06 -15.89
CA GLN A 209 -0.06 -10.87 -15.16
C GLN A 209 -1.31 -11.12 -15.97
N LEU A 210 -1.72 -10.10 -16.72
CA LEU A 210 -2.94 -10.08 -17.52
C LEU A 210 -2.65 -9.32 -18.82
N SER A 211 -3.35 -9.70 -19.89
CA SER A 211 -3.48 -8.83 -21.07
C SER A 211 -4.24 -7.54 -20.70
N GLU A 212 -4.18 -6.54 -21.57
CA GLU A 212 -4.88 -5.27 -21.34
C GLU A 212 -6.41 -5.45 -21.21
N GLU A 213 -6.99 -6.36 -22.01
CA GLU A 213 -8.42 -6.69 -21.95
C GLU A 213 -8.80 -7.39 -20.63
N GLU A 214 -8.01 -8.38 -20.22
CA GLU A 214 -8.22 -9.09 -18.95
C GLU A 214 -8.02 -8.17 -17.75
N ALA A 215 -7.01 -7.29 -17.78
CA ALA A 215 -6.76 -6.31 -16.74
C ALA A 215 -7.91 -5.30 -16.62
N THR A 216 -8.41 -4.79 -17.75
CA THR A 216 -9.57 -3.89 -17.77
C THR A 216 -10.81 -4.57 -17.19
N THR A 217 -11.07 -5.81 -17.60
CA THR A 217 -12.18 -6.61 -17.08
C THR A 217 -12.04 -6.88 -15.58
N TYR A 218 -10.84 -7.22 -15.12
CA TYR A 218 -10.54 -7.44 -13.69
C TYR A 218 -10.88 -6.20 -12.85
N ILE A 219 -10.45 -5.01 -13.29
CA ILE A 219 -10.73 -3.74 -12.60
C ILE A 219 -12.23 -3.40 -12.66
N GLN A 220 -12.88 -3.62 -13.80
CA GLN A 220 -14.32 -3.38 -13.95
C GLN A 220 -15.15 -4.28 -13.02
N VAL A 221 -14.83 -5.58 -12.95
CA VAL A 221 -15.50 -6.54 -12.06
C VAL A 221 -15.28 -6.16 -10.59
N ALA A 222 -14.06 -5.78 -10.21
CA ALA A 222 -13.77 -5.31 -8.85
C ALA A 222 -14.52 -4.01 -8.49
N SER A 223 -14.84 -3.16 -9.48
CA SER A 223 -15.57 -1.91 -9.29
C SER A 223 -17.09 -2.08 -9.16
N THR A 224 -17.65 -3.19 -9.63
CA THR A 224 -19.11 -3.40 -9.69
C THR A 224 -19.62 -4.56 -8.83
N LYS A 225 -18.77 -5.55 -8.50
CA LYS A 225 -19.18 -6.69 -7.66
C LYS A 225 -19.44 -6.20 -6.21
N PRO A 226 -20.65 -6.43 -5.66
CA PRO A 226 -20.98 -6.07 -4.27
C PRO A 226 -20.04 -6.67 -3.23
N LEU A 227 -20.01 -6.08 -2.03
CA LEU A 227 -19.24 -6.53 -0.88
C LEU A 227 -20.07 -7.36 0.11
#